data_AF-A0A1S6H1Y9-F1
#
_entry.id   AF-A0A1S6H1Y9-F1
#
_cell.length_a   1.000
_cell.length_b   1.000
_cell.length_c   1.000
_cell.angle_alpha   90.00
_cell.angle_beta   90.00
_cell.angle_gamma   90.00
#
_symmetry.space_group_name_H-M   'P 1'
#
loop_
_entity.id
_entity.type
_entity.pdbx_description
1 polymer ?
#
loop_
_entity_poly.entity_id
_entity_poly.type
_entity_poly.pdbx_seq_one_letter_code
_entity_poly.pdbx_strand_id
1 'polypeptide(L)' 'KVGEKVGEKVTENQNKIIQFILKNPEISAKELSSLVSISSRRIEENISKLKKKGLLKRIGPAKGGYWEVTK' A
#
# COMPACT_ATOMS: atom_id res chain seq x y z
N LYS A 1 1.43 6.11 -24.68
CA LYS A 1 0.26 5.89 -23.78
C LYS A 1 0.06 4.38 -23.71
N VAL A 2 0.84 3.70 -22.86
CA VAL A 2 0.79 2.23 -22.71
C VAL A 2 -0.20 1.99 -21.56
N GLY A 3 -1.36 1.39 -21.82
CA GLY A 3 -1.51 -0.07 -21.79
C GLY A 3 -1.30 -0.52 -20.35
N GLU A 4 -2.31 -0.89 -19.57
CA GLU A 4 -2.92 -2.21 -19.66
C GLU A 4 -4.17 -2.24 -18.77
N LYS A 5 -5.33 -2.54 -19.37
CA LYS A 5 -6.49 -3.12 -18.69
C LYS A 5 -6.18 -4.61 -18.54
N VAL A 6 -5.55 -4.99 -17.44
CA VAL A 6 -5.34 -6.40 -17.07
C VAL A 6 -5.88 -6.56 -15.66
N GLY A 7 -6.76 -7.55 -15.47
CA GLY A 7 -7.48 -7.82 -14.23
C GLY A 7 -6.60 -7.71 -12.99
N GLU A 8 -7.19 -7.26 -11.89
CA GLU A 8 -6.62 -6.63 -10.68
C GLU A 8 -5.51 -7.40 -9.94
N LYS A 9 -4.47 -7.85 -10.64
CA LYS A 9 -3.29 -8.47 -10.05
C LYS A 9 -2.48 -7.37 -9.39
N VAL A 10 -2.53 -7.33 -8.07
CA VAL A 10 -1.54 -6.67 -7.25
C VAL A 10 -0.17 -7.29 -7.55
N THR A 11 0.85 -6.45 -7.72
CA THR A 11 2.23 -6.93 -7.92
C THR A 11 2.75 -7.57 -6.63
N GLU A 12 3.82 -8.37 -6.70
CA GLU A 12 4.40 -9.00 -5.51
C GLU A 12 4.74 -7.97 -4.41
N ASN A 13 5.31 -6.82 -4.78
CA ASN A 13 5.61 -5.74 -3.85
C ASN A 13 4.33 -5.13 -3.24
N GLN A 14 3.26 -4.97 -4.03
CA GLN A 14 1.97 -4.51 -3.51
C GLN A 14 1.37 -5.51 -2.52
N ASN A 15 1.49 -6.81 -2.82
CA ASN A 15 1.06 -7.87 -1.92
C ASN A 15 1.85 -7.85 -0.62
N LYS A 16 3.19 -7.71 -0.67
CA LYS A 16 4.03 -7.56 0.52
C LYS A 16 3.60 -6.36 1.36
N ILE A 17 3.37 -5.20 0.73
CA ILE A 17 2.88 -4.00 1.42
C ILE A 17 1.55 -4.27 2.13
N ILE A 18 0.58 -4.88 1.45
CA ILE A 18 -0.72 -5.24 2.04
C ILE A 18 -0.52 -6.18 3.23
N GLN A 19 0.32 -7.22 3.10
CA GLN A 19 0.59 -8.16 4.18
C GLN A 19 1.22 -7.49 5.41
N PHE A 20 2.15 -6.55 5.21
CA PHE A 20 2.73 -5.79 6.31
C PHE A 20 1.72 -4.84 6.96
N ILE A 21 0.86 -4.20 6.18
CA ILE A 21 -0.22 -3.36 6.69
C ILE A 21 -1.26 -4.20 7.46
N LEU A 22 -1.61 -5.40 6.99
CA LEU A 22 -2.51 -6.30 7.70
C LEU A 22 -1.96 -6.71 9.07
N LYS A 23 -0.63 -6.88 9.16
CA LYS A 23 0.04 -7.20 10.44
C LYS A 23 0.19 -5.98 11.33
N ASN A 24 0.43 -4.81 10.75
CA ASN A 24 0.57 -3.55 11.47
C ASN A 24 -0.15 -2.42 10.70
N PRO A 25 -1.42 -2.13 11.02
CA PRO A 25 -2.19 -1.08 10.37
C PRO A 25 -1.61 0.33 10.54
N GLU A 26 -0.80 0.56 11.57
CA GLU A 26 -0.18 1.86 11.85
C GLU A 26 1.19 2.03 11.18
N ILE A 27 1.62 1.05 10.37
CA ILE A 27 2.94 1.06 9.76
C ILE A 27 3.17 2.28 8.86
N SER A 28 4.34 2.88 9.00
CA SER A 28 4.74 4.04 8.19
C SER A 28 5.30 3.62 6.83
N ALA A 29 5.23 4.52 5.85
CA ALA A 29 5.85 4.29 4.53
C ALA A 29 7.37 4.05 4.62
N LYS A 30 8.04 4.63 5.63
CA LYS A 30 9.47 4.43 5.89
C LYS A 30 9.74 3.00 6.35
N GLU A 31 8.95 2.47 7.28
CA GLU A 31 9.12 1.08 7.74
C GLU A 31 8.80 0.08 6.64
N LEU A 32 7.74 0.31 5.88
CA LEU A 32 7.43 -0.50 4.69
C LEU A 32 8.59 -0.50 3.68
N SER A 33 9.30 0.62 3.52
CA SER A 33 10.45 0.71 2.63
C SER A 33 11.58 -0.23 3.04
N SER A 34 11.85 -0.31 4.35
CA SER A 34 12.86 -1.21 4.92
C SER A 34 12.43 -2.68 4.86
N LEU A 35 11.16 -2.98 5.08
CA LEU A 35 10.64 -4.36 5.08
C LEU A 35 10.50 -4.95 3.67
N VAL A 36 10.10 -4.13 2.70
CA VAL A 36 9.93 -4.56 1.30
C VAL A 36 11.23 -4.37 0.50
N SER A 37 12.25 -3.74 1.09
CA SER A 37 13.53 -3.41 0.46
C SER A 37 13.38 -2.61 -0.84
N ILE A 38 12.46 -1.63 -0.85
CA ILE A 38 12.29 -0.68 -1.95
C ILE A 38 12.26 0.74 -1.43
N SER A 39 12.55 1.73 -2.29
CA SER A 39 12.58 3.13 -1.86
C SER A 39 11.23 3.61 -1.35
N SER A 40 11.24 4.53 -0.37
CA SER A 40 10.03 5.13 0.21
C SER A 40 9.12 5.74 -0.86
N ARG A 41 9.72 6.37 -1.88
CA ARG A 41 8.98 6.88 -3.04
C ARG A 41 8.19 5.78 -3.76
N ARG A 42 8.80 4.62 -3.98
CA ARG A 42 8.11 3.47 -4.60
C ARG A 42 7.03 2.91 -3.68
N ILE A 43 7.22 2.93 -2.37
CA ILE A 43 6.17 2.56 -1.40
C ILE A 43 4.97 3.51 -1.55
N GLU A 44 5.18 4.82 -1.53
CA GLU A 44 4.12 5.81 -1.67
C GLU A 44 3.37 5.69 -3.00
N GLU A 45 4.09 5.46 -4.10
CA GLU A 45 3.48 5.18 -5.41
C GLU A 45 2.61 3.91 -5.38
N ASN A 46 3.07 2.84 -4.71
CA ASN A 46 2.29 1.61 -4.58
C ASN A 46 1.08 1.79 -3.67
N ILE A 47 1.22 2.46 -2.52
CA ILE A 47 0.11 2.81 -1.63
C ILE A 47 -0.93 3.63 -2.39
N SER A 48 -0.50 4.64 -3.16
CA SER A 48 -1.40 5.46 -3.98
C SER A 48 -2.15 4.62 -5.02
N LYS A 49 -1.47 3.68 -5.69
CA LYS A 49 -2.12 2.73 -6.61
C LYS A 49 -3.12 1.82 -5.90
N LEU A 50 -2.77 1.29 -4.72
CA LEU A 50 -3.66 0.44 -3.92
C LEU A 50 -4.90 1.19 -3.43
N LYS A 51 -4.73 2.45 -3.01
CA LYS A 51 -5.85 3.35 -2.68
C LYS A 51 -6.75 3.60 -3.88
N LYS A 52 -6.18 3.88 -5.05
CA LYS A 52 -6.95 4.08 -6.30
C LYS A 52 -7.69 2.83 -6.74
N LYS A 53 -7.14 1.65 -6.45
CA LYS A 53 -7.82 0.35 -6.67
C LYS A 53 -8.89 0.04 -5.63
N GLY A 54 -9.04 0.84 -4.57
CA GLY A 54 -9.98 0.56 -3.48
C GLY A 54 -9.50 -0.47 -2.46
N LEU A 55 -8.32 -1.06 -2.66
CA LEU A 55 -7.76 -2.13 -1.83
C LEU A 55 -7.19 -1.62 -0.49
N LEU A 56 -6.95 -0.31 -0.38
CA LEU A 56 -6.37 0.31 0.79
C LEU A 56 -7.07 1.64 1.10
N LYS A 57 -7.41 1.87 2.36
CA LYS A 57 -7.95 3.14 2.85
C LYS A 57 -7.21 3.57 4.10
N ARG A 58 -7.11 4.88 4.32
CA ARG A 58 -6.61 5.43 5.58
C ARG A 58 -7.81 5.86 6.41
N ILE A 59 -7.97 5.27 7.59
CA ILE A 59 -9.08 5.51 8.50
C ILE A 59 -8.55 6.24 9.74
N GLY A 60 -9.25 7.28 10.17
CA GLY A 60 -8.91 8.03 11.38
C GLY A 60 -8.12 9.34 11.14
N PRO A 61 -7.75 10.03 12.23
CA PRO A 61 -7.20 11.37 12.20
C PRO A 61 -5.80 11.45 11.58
N ALA A 62 -5.38 12.66 11.18
CA ALA A 62 -4.07 12.88 10.57
C ALA A 62 -2.91 12.32 11.43
N LYS A 63 -3.03 12.46 12.76
CA LYS A 63 -2.14 11.89 13.77
C LYS A 63 -2.85 10.72 14.46
N GLY A 64 -2.51 9.48 14.10
CA GLY A 64 -3.09 8.26 14.68
C GLY A 64 -4.10 7.50 13.82
N GLY A 65 -4.30 7.92 12.55
CA GLY A 65 -5.06 7.12 11.60
C GLY A 65 -4.27 5.90 11.11
N TYR A 66 -4.96 4.77 10.98
CA TYR A 66 -4.42 3.49 10.53
C TYR A 66 -4.81 3.19 9.07
N TRP A 67 -4.12 2.23 8.47
CA TRP A 67 -4.43 1.69 7.17
C TRP A 67 -5.39 0.50 7.27
N GLU A 68 -6.49 0.58 6.54
CA GLU A 68 -7.47 -0.49 6.41
C GLU A 68 -7.36 -1.13 5.02
N VAL A 69 -7.35 -2.45 4.97
CA VAL A 69 -7.36 -3.21 3.72
C VAL A 69 -8.80 -3.60 3.41
N THR A 70 -9.40 -2.92 2.43
CA THR A 70 -10.71 -3.30 1.88
C THR A 70 -10.50 -4.39 0.84
N LYS A 71 -10.94 -5.61 1.12
CA LYS A 71 -10.87 -6.74 0.18
C LYS A 71 -12.01 -6.68 -0.83
#